data_AF-A0A553I225-F1
#
_entry.id   AF-A0A553I225-F1
#
_cell.length_a   1.000
_cell.length_b   1.000
_cell.length_c   1.000
_cell.angle_alpha   90.00
_cell.angle_beta   90.00
_cell.angle_gamma   90.00
#
_symmetry.space_group_name_H-M   'P 1'
#
loop_
_entity.id
_entity.type
_entity.pdbx_description
1 polymer ?
#
loop_
_entity_poly.entity_id
_entity_poly.type
_entity_poly.pdbx_seq_one_letter_code
_entity_poly.pdbx_strand_id
1 'polypeptide(L)'
;MARPFSRVFCRDSVHIELLSATKSDRAGHILAYIREQADSIGYRELRPRVMENGQLTDSTIGEPRASGMKNGGLDISTAGLTAIEQKRFQSFTEQCREHGLLQRPTGLSAEDTLDGLNDEVTLLRFLCARAFDVPGALQQFKEAHAIRSSVNTAEAYNTIDIDDFEHLRGIYPHWSGHRTKDGLPICILDAANLDGPSFAKYHNYTPSQVTCRAITSLDYLTRFVMPLCSAMAVQPVSKAVYLVDITYVSLKQGWNLRGYAQSFTGLLATCYPEVVDKIYVVNAPPYFSKIWAFIKGWIDPNTAKKLMILPPADVLTTLSKRIDIEHIPERYGGQSKAEVGLVPLVDGLKDLMGTEELPDGPIKWTMDQGNRTAVAVGARAGEVRKESLGSIGVKSTL
;
A
#
# COMPACT_ATOMS: atom_id res chain seq x y z
N MET A 1 -23.93 31.42 -49.69
CA MET A 1 -23.22 31.50 -48.39
C MET A 1 -24.07 30.80 -47.35
N ALA A 2 -23.73 29.55 -47.01
CA ALA A 2 -24.39 28.78 -45.96
C ALA A 2 -23.33 28.43 -44.92
N ARG A 3 -23.54 28.82 -43.66
CA ARG A 3 -22.78 28.31 -42.51
C ARG A 3 -23.72 27.40 -41.71
N PRO A 4 -23.35 26.15 -41.41
CA PRO A 4 -24.16 25.28 -40.58
C PRO A 4 -23.82 25.44 -39.09
N PHE A 5 -24.80 25.05 -38.28
CA PHE A 5 -24.83 24.96 -36.81
C PHE A 5 -23.54 24.42 -36.17
N SER A 6 -22.98 25.16 -35.21
CA SER A 6 -22.10 24.60 -34.18
C SER A 6 -22.96 24.05 -33.03
N ARG A 7 -23.00 22.71 -32.91
CA ARG A 7 -23.54 22.03 -31.72
C ARG A 7 -22.64 22.34 -30.53
N VAL A 8 -23.21 22.98 -29.52
CA VAL A 8 -22.64 23.02 -28.16
C VAL A 8 -22.75 21.62 -27.59
N PHE A 9 -21.62 20.93 -27.38
CA PHE A 9 -21.59 19.67 -26.64
C PHE A 9 -21.72 19.97 -25.14
N CYS A 10 -22.82 19.51 -24.55
CA CYS A 10 -23.08 19.61 -23.12
C CYS A 10 -22.19 18.61 -22.35
N ARG A 11 -21.68 19.03 -21.19
CA ARG A 11 -20.78 18.25 -20.32
C ARG A 11 -21.42 16.98 -19.73
N ASP A 12 -22.73 16.83 -19.84
CA ASP A 12 -23.50 15.70 -19.31
C ASP A 12 -23.56 14.48 -20.26
N SER A 13 -23.18 14.63 -21.53
CA SER A 13 -23.25 13.53 -22.51
C SER A 13 -22.12 12.49 -22.37
N VAL A 14 -20.96 12.89 -21.83
CA VAL A 14 -19.82 11.97 -21.61
C VAL A 14 -20.11 10.96 -20.49
N HIS A 15 -20.98 11.33 -19.55
CA HIS A 15 -21.32 10.47 -18.41
C HIS A 15 -22.25 9.31 -18.77
N ILE A 16 -23.02 9.44 -19.86
CA ILE A 16 -23.98 8.42 -20.30
C ILE A 16 -23.30 7.35 -21.18
N GLU A 17 -22.28 7.69 -21.98
CA GLU A 17 -21.53 6.72 -22.79
C GLU A 17 -20.59 5.81 -21.96
N LEU A 18 -20.14 6.24 -20.78
CA LEU A 18 -19.31 5.43 -19.87
C LEU A 18 -20.05 4.22 -19.26
N LEU A 19 -21.38 4.23 -19.27
CA LEU A 19 -22.21 3.17 -18.68
C LEU A 19 -22.46 2.00 -19.64
N SER A 20 -22.14 2.13 -20.94
CA SER A 20 -22.36 1.09 -21.96
C SER A 20 -21.09 0.51 -22.59
N ALA A 21 -19.90 1.03 -22.28
CA ALA A 21 -18.66 0.64 -22.94
C ALA A 21 -18.00 -0.64 -22.37
N THR A 22 -17.38 -1.43 -23.26
CA THR A 22 -16.75 -2.72 -22.92
C THR A 22 -15.40 -2.55 -22.20
N LYS A 23 -14.85 -3.62 -21.61
CA LYS A 23 -13.57 -3.59 -20.87
C LYS A 23 -12.38 -3.02 -21.68
N SER A 24 -12.39 -3.17 -23.01
CA SER A 24 -11.34 -2.67 -23.90
C SER A 24 -11.38 -1.13 -24.03
N ASP A 25 -12.57 -0.54 -24.03
CA ASP A 25 -12.76 0.90 -24.22
C ASP A 25 -12.29 1.69 -22.99
N ARG A 26 -12.39 1.11 -21.78
CA ARG A 26 -11.94 1.76 -20.54
C ARG A 26 -10.43 1.99 -20.48
N ALA A 27 -9.62 1.09 -21.06
CA ALA A 27 -8.18 1.28 -21.13
C ALA A 27 -7.80 2.45 -22.07
N GLY A 28 -8.53 2.61 -23.18
CA GLY A 28 -8.36 3.75 -24.09
C GLY A 28 -8.68 5.09 -23.43
N HIS A 29 -9.75 5.15 -22.63
CA HIS A 29 -10.13 6.37 -21.91
C HIS A 29 -9.17 6.72 -20.76
N ILE A 30 -8.61 5.72 -20.06
CA ILE A 30 -7.58 5.94 -19.04
C ILE A 30 -6.29 6.45 -19.67
N LEU A 31 -5.87 5.90 -20.82
CA LEU A 31 -4.70 6.39 -21.56
C LEU A 31 -4.92 7.81 -22.11
N ALA A 32 -6.13 8.14 -22.57
CA ALA A 32 -6.48 9.50 -22.99
C ALA A 32 -6.45 10.50 -21.82
N TYR A 33 -6.95 10.09 -20.65
CA TYR A 33 -6.86 10.88 -19.41
C TYR A 33 -5.41 11.09 -18.96
N ILE A 34 -4.57 10.05 -19.00
CA ILE A 34 -3.14 10.15 -18.67
C ILE A 34 -2.42 11.10 -19.64
N ARG A 35 -2.78 11.08 -20.93
CA ARG A 35 -2.21 11.96 -21.95
C ARG A 35 -2.61 13.43 -21.74
N GLU A 36 -3.87 13.68 -21.39
CA GLU A 36 -4.38 15.01 -21.06
C GLU A 36 -3.72 15.58 -19.79
N GLN A 37 -3.43 14.73 -18.79
CA GLN A 37 -2.65 15.12 -17.61
C GLN A 37 -1.18 15.43 -17.95
N ALA A 38 -0.54 14.65 -18.82
CA ALA A 38 0.85 14.89 -19.25
C ALA A 38 1.01 16.23 -20.02
N ASP A 39 0.02 16.59 -20.85
CA ASP A 39 0.02 17.86 -21.59
C ASP A 39 -0.19 19.07 -20.66
N SER A 40 -0.95 18.92 -19.57
CA SER A 40 -1.18 19.99 -18.59
C SER A 40 0.05 20.33 -17.72
N ILE A 41 1.03 19.42 -17.66
CA ILE A 41 2.26 19.55 -16.86
C ILE A 41 3.46 20.02 -17.74
N GLY A 42 3.24 20.28 -19.03
CA GLY A 42 4.25 20.90 -19.90
C GLY A 42 5.39 19.95 -20.33
N TYR A 43 5.17 18.64 -20.35
CA TYR A 43 6.12 17.69 -20.93
C TYR A 43 6.08 17.74 -22.47
N ARG A 44 7.00 18.48 -23.09
CA ARG A 44 7.25 18.37 -24.54
C ARG A 44 7.97 17.05 -24.84
N GLU A 45 7.41 16.26 -25.77
CA GLU A 45 7.99 15.04 -26.32
C GLU A 45 9.47 15.23 -26.73
N LEU A 46 10.37 14.42 -26.16
CA LEU A 46 11.72 14.23 -26.66
C LEU A 46 11.64 13.48 -28.00
N ARG A 47 11.83 14.20 -29.11
CA ARG A 47 12.05 13.58 -30.42
C ARG A 47 13.38 12.80 -30.42
N PRO A 48 13.48 11.64 -31.11
CA PRO A 48 14.72 10.91 -31.23
C PRO A 48 15.73 11.68 -32.09
N ARG A 49 16.98 11.82 -31.62
CA ARG A 49 18.12 12.21 -32.46
C ARG A 49 18.55 11.02 -33.29
N VAL A 50 18.46 11.14 -34.60
CA VAL A 50 19.17 10.31 -35.57
C VAL A 50 20.66 10.63 -35.47
N MET A 51 21.51 9.62 -35.35
CA MET A 51 22.95 9.75 -35.56
C MET A 51 23.34 8.76 -36.67
N GLU A 52 23.76 9.33 -37.79
CA GLU A 52 24.32 8.66 -38.96
C GLU A 52 25.82 9.03 -39.02
N ASN A 53 26.65 8.11 -39.53
CA ASN A 53 28.11 8.15 -39.71
C ASN A 53 28.94 7.53 -38.58
N GLY A 54 29.26 6.24 -38.76
CA GLY A 54 30.19 5.51 -37.93
C GLY A 54 31.66 5.73 -38.28
N GLN A 55 32.53 5.48 -37.30
CA GLN A 55 33.68 4.57 -37.38
C GLN A 55 34.45 4.55 -36.05
N LEU A 56 35.12 3.41 -35.80
CA LEU A 56 35.81 3.00 -34.58
C LEU A 56 37.11 3.78 -34.29
N THR A 57 37.47 3.89 -33.01
CA THR A 57 38.87 3.73 -32.58
C THR A 57 38.96 2.89 -31.31
N ASP A 58 39.99 2.03 -31.32
CA ASP A 58 40.37 1.01 -30.35
C ASP A 58 41.07 1.63 -29.13
N SER A 59 40.81 1.14 -27.91
CA SER A 59 41.79 1.13 -26.82
C SER A 59 41.31 0.39 -25.56
N THR A 60 42.01 -0.71 -25.30
CA THR A 60 42.39 -1.27 -23.98
C THR A 60 41.32 -1.86 -23.06
N ILE A 61 41.36 -3.19 -23.04
CA ILE A 61 40.77 -4.13 -22.09
C ILE A 61 41.20 -3.79 -20.66
N GLY A 62 40.22 -3.51 -19.79
CA GLY A 62 40.34 -3.55 -18.34
C GLY A 62 39.20 -4.41 -17.78
N GLU A 63 39.52 -5.60 -17.30
CA GLU A 63 38.57 -6.50 -16.64
C GLU A 63 37.89 -5.82 -15.43
N PRO A 64 36.56 -5.84 -15.30
CA PRO A 64 35.91 -5.49 -14.05
C PRO A 64 36.10 -6.65 -13.06
N ARG A 65 36.88 -6.41 -12.00
CA ARG A 65 36.93 -7.24 -10.80
C ARG A 65 35.50 -7.51 -10.31
N ALA A 66 35.08 -8.76 -10.36
CA ALA A 66 33.87 -9.23 -9.72
C ALA A 66 33.99 -9.08 -8.19
N SER A 67 33.49 -7.98 -7.63
CA SER A 67 33.22 -7.89 -6.20
C SER A 67 31.91 -8.62 -5.92
N GLY A 68 32.00 -9.93 -5.70
CA GLY A 68 30.91 -10.75 -5.21
C GLY A 68 30.56 -10.36 -3.77
N MET A 69 29.73 -9.32 -3.61
CA MET A 69 28.91 -9.17 -2.41
C MET A 69 27.78 -10.19 -2.53
N LYS A 70 27.94 -11.30 -1.79
CA LYS A 70 26.84 -12.22 -1.51
C LYS A 70 25.80 -11.46 -0.69
N ASN A 71 24.72 -11.02 -1.34
CA ASN A 71 23.52 -10.56 -0.64
C ASN A 71 22.96 -11.76 0.13
N GLY A 72 23.18 -11.78 1.45
CA GLY A 72 22.50 -12.68 2.35
C GLY A 72 21.02 -12.36 2.36
N GLY A 73 20.17 -13.38 2.15
CA GLY A 73 18.71 -13.26 2.25
C GLY A 73 17.87 -14.05 1.25
N LEU A 74 18.47 -14.89 0.39
CA LEU A 74 17.75 -15.60 -0.68
C LEU A 74 16.80 -16.75 -0.23
N ASP A 75 16.88 -17.22 1.02
CA ASP A 75 16.33 -18.54 1.37
C ASP A 75 14.93 -18.54 2.03
N ILE A 76 14.47 -17.41 2.57
CA ILE A 76 13.24 -17.41 3.41
C ILE A 76 12.00 -16.93 2.62
N SER A 77 12.16 -16.00 1.67
CA SER A 77 11.03 -15.42 0.92
C SER A 77 10.40 -16.40 -0.07
N THR A 78 11.18 -17.34 -0.60
CA THR A 78 10.75 -18.37 -1.56
C THR A 78 10.55 -19.76 -0.94
N ALA A 79 10.75 -19.88 0.38
CA ALA A 79 10.52 -21.11 1.11
C ALA A 79 9.05 -21.55 0.95
N GLY A 80 8.83 -22.62 0.19
CA GLY A 80 7.50 -23.16 -0.12
C GLY A 80 7.08 -23.05 -1.58
N LEU A 81 7.85 -22.37 -2.44
CA LEU A 81 7.59 -22.39 -3.88
C LEU A 81 7.99 -23.73 -4.52
N THR A 82 7.16 -24.23 -5.43
CA THR A 82 7.55 -25.34 -6.32
C THR A 82 8.66 -24.90 -7.27
N ALA A 83 9.39 -25.87 -7.86
CA ALA A 83 10.43 -25.57 -8.84
C ALA A 83 9.92 -24.75 -10.05
N ILE A 84 8.65 -24.92 -10.43
CA ILE A 84 8.03 -24.15 -11.52
C ILE A 84 7.77 -22.71 -11.06
N GLU A 85 7.23 -22.51 -9.86
CA GLU A 85 6.98 -21.18 -9.30
C GLU A 85 8.28 -20.41 -9.08
N GLN A 86 9.34 -21.08 -8.62
CA GLN A 86 10.65 -20.47 -8.46
C GLN A 86 11.24 -19.99 -9.80
N LYS A 87 11.12 -20.80 -10.86
CA LYS A 87 11.52 -20.38 -12.22
C LYS A 87 10.71 -19.18 -12.72
N ARG A 88 9.40 -19.16 -12.45
CA ARG A 88 8.53 -18.03 -12.80
C ARG A 88 8.89 -16.78 -12.02
N PHE A 89 9.22 -16.90 -10.74
CA PHE A 89 9.67 -15.80 -9.91
C PHE A 89 11.00 -15.21 -10.40
N GLN A 90 11.97 -16.06 -10.77
CA GLN A 90 13.22 -15.63 -11.38
C GLN A 90 12.98 -14.89 -12.70
N SER A 91 12.15 -15.45 -13.59
CA SER A 91 11.81 -14.81 -14.87
C SER A 91 11.12 -13.46 -14.67
N PHE A 92 10.19 -13.37 -13.73
CA PHE A 92 9.51 -12.12 -13.39
C PHE A 92 10.49 -11.07 -12.86
N THR A 93 11.38 -11.47 -11.94
CA THR A 93 12.40 -10.58 -11.37
C THR A 93 13.34 -10.04 -12.44
N GLU A 94 13.77 -10.88 -13.38
CA GLU A 94 14.62 -10.43 -14.50
C GLU A 94 13.90 -9.41 -15.38
N GLN A 95 12.66 -9.68 -15.78
CA GLN A 95 11.87 -8.74 -16.58
C GLN A 95 11.64 -7.41 -15.86
N CYS A 96 11.41 -7.43 -14.54
CA CYS A 96 11.32 -6.21 -13.75
C CYS A 96 12.64 -5.42 -13.77
N ARG A 97 13.80 -6.10 -13.73
CA ARG A 97 15.13 -5.48 -13.82
C ARG A 97 15.37 -4.85 -15.20
N GLU A 98 15.08 -5.58 -16.27
CA GLU A 98 15.22 -5.11 -17.65
C GLU A 98 14.36 -3.86 -17.92
N HIS A 99 13.19 -3.77 -17.28
CA HIS A 99 12.31 -2.60 -17.34
C HIS A 99 12.67 -1.48 -16.35
N GLY A 100 13.76 -1.60 -15.59
CA GLY A 100 14.19 -0.60 -14.61
C GLY A 100 13.33 -0.49 -13.36
N LEU A 101 12.39 -1.42 -13.13
CA LEU A 101 11.43 -1.37 -12.03
C LEU A 101 12.06 -1.72 -10.67
N LEU A 102 13.26 -2.29 -10.67
CA LEU A 102 14.03 -2.65 -9.48
C LEU A 102 15.07 -1.60 -9.09
N GLN A 103 15.11 -0.45 -9.77
CA GLN A 103 15.95 0.66 -9.37
C GLN A 103 15.49 1.21 -8.01
N ARG A 104 16.44 1.69 -7.20
CA ARG A 104 16.11 2.34 -5.93
C ARG A 104 15.23 3.57 -6.21
N PRO A 105 14.02 3.67 -5.63
CA PRO A 105 13.14 4.79 -5.93
C PRO A 105 13.76 6.12 -5.51
N THR A 106 13.49 7.17 -6.30
CA THR A 106 13.92 8.54 -6.01
C THR A 106 13.44 8.99 -4.63
N GLY A 107 14.31 9.62 -3.85
CA GLY A 107 14.01 10.08 -2.49
C GLY A 107 14.35 9.08 -1.38
N LEU A 108 14.80 7.86 -1.70
CA LEU A 108 15.43 6.96 -0.73
C LEU A 108 16.94 7.17 -0.67
N SER A 109 17.48 7.19 0.54
CA SER A 109 18.92 7.11 0.80
C SER A 109 19.45 5.68 0.56
N ALA A 110 20.78 5.51 0.54
CA ALA A 110 21.41 4.20 0.36
C ALA A 110 21.12 3.27 1.55
N GLU A 111 21.06 3.84 2.76
CA GLU A 111 20.76 3.10 3.99
C GLU A 111 19.28 2.70 4.10
N ASP A 112 18.35 3.37 3.40
CA ASP A 112 16.92 3.04 3.49
C ASP A 112 16.66 1.62 2.98
N THR A 113 15.87 0.84 3.72
CA THR A 113 15.45 -0.47 3.25
C THR A 113 14.39 -0.36 2.14
N LEU A 114 14.26 -1.42 1.35
CA LEU A 114 13.34 -1.50 0.21
C LEU A 114 12.03 -2.26 0.53
N ASP A 115 11.80 -2.64 1.79
CA ASP A 115 10.62 -3.40 2.20
C ASP A 115 9.35 -2.72 1.71
N GLY A 116 8.43 -3.48 1.12
CA GLY A 116 7.15 -2.93 0.69
C GLY A 116 7.20 -2.08 -0.59
N LEU A 117 8.37 -1.88 -1.19
CA LEU A 117 8.57 -1.06 -2.39
C LEU A 117 8.84 -1.93 -3.62
N ASN A 118 10.01 -2.55 -3.68
CA ASN A 118 10.45 -3.39 -4.79
C ASN A 118 11.42 -4.49 -4.34
N ASP A 119 11.36 -4.87 -3.06
CA ASP A 119 12.00 -6.05 -2.51
C ASP A 119 11.34 -7.35 -2.99
N GLU A 120 12.00 -8.48 -2.77
CA GLU A 120 11.54 -9.80 -3.22
C GLU A 120 10.14 -10.15 -2.70
N VAL A 121 9.83 -9.81 -1.45
CA VAL A 121 8.51 -10.05 -0.85
C VAL A 121 7.44 -9.23 -1.57
N THR A 122 7.75 -8.01 -2.00
CA THR A 122 6.86 -7.24 -2.86
C THR A 122 6.67 -7.91 -4.21
N LEU A 123 7.75 -8.29 -4.90
CA LEU A 123 7.64 -8.96 -6.20
C LEU A 123 6.80 -10.24 -6.12
N LEU A 124 7.02 -11.05 -5.08
CA LEU A 124 6.28 -12.30 -4.90
C LEU A 124 4.78 -12.05 -4.71
N ARG A 125 4.39 -10.98 -4.00
CA ARG A 125 2.98 -10.60 -3.85
C ARG A 125 2.30 -10.30 -5.19
N PHE A 126 2.97 -9.59 -6.09
CA PHE A 126 2.43 -9.33 -7.44
C PHE A 126 2.29 -10.62 -8.24
N LEU A 127 3.29 -11.50 -8.16
CA LEU A 127 3.26 -12.77 -8.87
C LEU A 127 2.16 -13.71 -8.34
N CYS A 128 2.01 -13.83 -7.02
CA CYS A 128 0.95 -14.59 -6.38
C CYS A 128 -0.46 -14.06 -6.74
N ALA A 129 -0.65 -12.74 -6.75
CA ALA A 129 -1.93 -12.14 -7.11
C ALA A 129 -2.38 -12.42 -8.55
N ARG A 130 -1.43 -12.79 -9.42
CA ARG A 130 -1.67 -13.20 -10.80
C ARG A 130 -1.49 -14.69 -11.02
N ALA A 131 -1.57 -15.50 -9.96
CA ALA A 131 -1.44 -16.96 -10.03
C ALA A 131 -0.17 -17.40 -10.79
N PHE A 132 0.93 -16.70 -10.53
CA PHE A 132 2.22 -16.88 -11.19
C PHE A 132 2.19 -16.68 -12.71
N ASP A 133 1.27 -15.85 -13.23
CA ASP A 133 1.31 -15.33 -14.59
C ASP A 133 2.30 -14.15 -14.69
N VAL A 134 3.47 -14.40 -15.26
CA VAL A 134 4.57 -13.44 -15.31
C VAL A 134 4.21 -12.17 -16.10
N PRO A 135 3.65 -12.24 -17.33
CA PRO A 135 3.22 -11.04 -18.05
C PRO A 135 2.19 -10.20 -17.29
N GLY A 136 1.17 -10.84 -16.69
CA GLY A 136 0.15 -10.14 -15.92
C GLY A 136 0.71 -9.48 -14.65
N ALA A 137 1.63 -10.15 -13.95
CA ALA A 137 2.31 -9.59 -12.79
C ALA A 137 3.19 -8.38 -13.17
N LEU A 138 3.92 -8.48 -14.28
CA LEU A 138 4.73 -7.39 -14.82
C LEU A 138 3.89 -6.17 -15.19
N GLN A 139 2.76 -6.38 -15.87
CA GLN A 139 1.85 -5.30 -16.22
C GLN A 139 1.31 -4.59 -14.96
N GLN A 140 0.85 -5.36 -13.97
CA GLN A 140 0.35 -4.79 -12.71
C GLN A 140 1.46 -4.06 -11.93
N PHE A 141 2.69 -4.58 -11.91
CA PHE A 141 3.80 -3.94 -11.23
C PHE A 141 4.24 -2.64 -11.92
N LYS A 142 4.18 -2.58 -13.26
CA LYS A 142 4.37 -1.33 -14.03
C LYS A 142 3.31 -0.28 -13.68
N GLU A 143 2.05 -0.68 -13.58
CA GLU A 143 0.95 0.21 -13.18
C GLU A 143 1.14 0.74 -11.75
N ALA A 144 1.50 -0.16 -10.81
CA ALA A 144 1.81 0.23 -9.44
C ALA A 144 2.99 1.21 -9.39
N HIS A 145 4.07 0.93 -10.11
CA HIS A 145 5.22 1.80 -10.21
C HIS A 145 4.84 3.19 -10.75
N ALA A 146 4.05 3.26 -11.83
CA ALA A 146 3.58 4.52 -12.40
C ALA A 146 2.74 5.35 -11.42
N ILE A 147 1.81 4.71 -10.69
CA ILE A 147 1.00 5.37 -9.65
C ILE A 147 1.90 5.92 -8.54
N ARG A 148 2.81 5.10 -8.01
CA ARG A 148 3.72 5.49 -6.93
C ARG A 148 4.69 6.60 -7.34
N SER A 149 5.16 6.59 -8.58
CA SER A 149 6.02 7.65 -9.12
C SER A 149 5.26 8.95 -9.37
N SER A 150 3.97 8.90 -9.72
CA SER A 150 3.18 10.11 -9.99
C SER A 150 2.94 11.01 -8.76
N VAL A 151 3.17 10.49 -7.55
CA VAL A 151 3.00 11.23 -6.29
C VAL A 151 4.26 11.26 -5.41
N ASN A 152 5.43 10.93 -5.96
CA ASN A 152 6.73 10.92 -5.26
C ASN A 152 6.67 10.26 -3.87
N THR A 153 6.08 9.06 -3.80
CA THR A 153 5.70 8.40 -2.53
C THR A 153 6.81 8.34 -1.49
N ALA A 154 8.05 8.09 -1.89
CA ALA A 154 9.17 8.01 -0.97
C ALA A 154 9.52 9.35 -0.31
N GLU A 155 9.53 10.43 -1.10
CA GLU A 155 9.76 11.78 -0.60
C GLU A 155 8.59 12.20 0.30
N ALA A 156 7.34 12.00 -0.17
CA ALA A 156 6.15 12.31 0.60
C ALA A 156 6.13 11.59 1.96
N TYR A 157 6.56 10.32 2.01
CA TYR A 157 6.66 9.57 3.25
C TYR A 157 7.68 10.17 4.23
N ASN A 158 8.80 10.70 3.72
CA ASN A 158 9.86 11.29 4.55
C ASN A 158 9.52 12.72 5.02
N THR A 159 8.65 13.44 4.31
CA THR A 159 8.42 14.88 4.53
C THR A 159 6.98 15.25 4.90
N ILE A 160 6.06 14.29 4.96
CA ILE A 160 4.68 14.53 5.42
C ILE A 160 4.68 15.19 6.80
N ASP A 161 3.86 16.22 6.97
CA ASP A 161 3.64 16.84 8.28
C ASP A 161 3.07 15.79 9.26
N ILE A 162 3.66 15.72 10.45
CA ILE A 162 3.36 14.68 11.44
C ILE A 162 1.89 14.70 11.85
N ASP A 163 1.30 15.88 12.05
CA ASP A 163 -0.10 15.99 12.45
C ASP A 163 -1.02 15.53 11.30
N ASP A 164 -0.63 15.82 10.06
CA ASP A 164 -1.29 15.32 8.85
C ASP A 164 -1.19 13.79 8.71
N PHE A 165 -0.08 13.18 9.13
CA PHE A 165 0.10 11.72 9.16
C PHE A 165 -0.76 11.07 10.24
N GLU A 166 -0.76 11.63 11.46
CA GLU A 166 -1.59 11.14 12.56
C GLU A 166 -3.08 11.24 12.24
N HIS A 167 -3.50 12.30 11.54
CA HIS A 167 -4.86 12.40 11.00
C HIS A 167 -5.24 11.22 10.08
N LEU A 168 -4.29 10.65 9.32
CA LEU A 168 -4.55 9.51 8.45
C LEU A 168 -5.03 8.28 9.22
N ARG A 169 -4.68 8.13 10.50
CA ARG A 169 -5.13 6.99 11.33
C ARG A 169 -6.64 6.98 11.54
N GLY A 170 -7.29 8.15 11.51
CA GLY A 170 -8.75 8.24 11.54
C GLY A 170 -9.41 7.95 10.19
N ILE A 171 -8.64 8.02 9.09
CA ILE A 171 -9.17 8.04 7.71
C ILE A 171 -8.87 6.74 6.97
N TYR A 172 -7.79 6.05 7.30
CA TYR A 172 -7.38 4.80 6.69
C TYR A 172 -7.14 3.72 7.76
N PRO A 173 -7.20 2.43 7.40
CA PRO A 173 -6.85 1.38 8.34
C PRO A 173 -5.43 1.55 8.87
N HIS A 174 -5.30 1.65 10.18
CA HIS A 174 -4.01 1.80 10.88
C HIS A 174 -3.78 0.63 11.81
N TRP A 175 -2.52 0.29 12.04
CA TRP A 175 -2.15 -0.77 12.96
C TRP A 175 -2.49 -0.40 14.41
N SER A 176 -3.13 -1.32 15.12
CA SER A 176 -3.54 -1.16 16.53
C SER A 176 -2.40 -1.35 17.54
N GLY A 177 -1.22 -1.80 17.10
CA GLY A 177 -0.14 -2.25 17.99
C GLY A 177 -0.20 -3.75 18.31
N HIS A 178 -1.37 -4.37 18.10
CA HIS A 178 -1.59 -5.79 18.37
C HIS A 178 -1.43 -6.66 17.13
N ARG A 179 -1.31 -7.97 17.39
CA ARG A 179 -1.14 -9.03 16.39
C ARG A 179 -2.11 -10.16 16.63
N THR A 180 -2.45 -10.88 15.57
CA THR A 180 -3.16 -12.16 15.66
C THR A 180 -2.27 -13.22 16.32
N LYS A 181 -2.85 -14.37 16.68
CA LYS A 181 -2.12 -15.54 17.22
C LYS A 181 -1.02 -16.04 16.29
N ASP A 182 -1.19 -15.85 14.98
CA ASP A 182 -0.21 -16.14 13.92
C ASP A 182 0.73 -14.98 13.60
N GLY A 183 0.71 -13.90 14.40
CA GLY A 183 1.66 -12.79 14.31
C GLY A 183 1.31 -11.70 13.30
N LEU A 184 0.17 -11.77 12.61
CA LEU A 184 -0.21 -10.75 11.63
C LEU A 184 -0.66 -9.46 12.33
N PRO A 185 -0.24 -8.27 11.87
CA PRO A 185 -0.73 -7.01 12.39
C PRO A 185 -2.25 -6.89 12.25
N ILE A 186 -2.90 -6.37 13.29
CA ILE A 186 -4.32 -6.07 13.32
C ILE A 186 -4.50 -4.58 13.04
N CYS A 187 -5.04 -4.25 11.87
CA CYS A 187 -5.39 -2.90 11.46
C CYS A 187 -6.86 -2.59 11.81
N ILE A 188 -7.15 -1.39 12.28
CA ILE A 188 -8.51 -0.95 12.64
C ILE A 188 -8.89 0.26 11.79
N LEU A 189 -10.16 0.30 11.37
CA LEU A 189 -10.80 1.47 10.76
C LEU A 189 -12.19 1.64 11.37
N ASP A 190 -12.44 2.78 12.02
CA ASP A 190 -13.80 3.15 12.40
C ASP A 190 -14.44 3.97 11.28
N ALA A 191 -15.40 3.39 10.58
CA ALA A 191 -16.04 4.05 9.46
C ALA A 191 -16.88 5.27 9.89
N ALA A 192 -17.19 5.42 11.19
CA ALA A 192 -17.82 6.63 11.71
C ALA A 192 -16.94 7.88 11.51
N ASN A 193 -15.61 7.73 11.48
CA ASN A 193 -14.67 8.81 11.22
C ASN A 193 -14.65 9.27 9.75
N LEU A 194 -15.27 8.50 8.85
CA LEU A 194 -15.38 8.82 7.43
C LEU A 194 -16.63 9.68 7.14
N ASP A 195 -16.99 10.54 8.07
CA ASP A 195 -18.06 11.53 7.95
C ASP A 195 -17.73 12.75 8.82
N GLY A 196 -18.51 13.83 8.66
CA GLY A 196 -18.40 15.02 9.49
C GLY A 196 -17.12 15.85 9.25
N PRO A 197 -16.79 16.76 10.19
CA PRO A 197 -15.73 17.75 10.03
C PRO A 197 -14.34 17.14 9.80
N SER A 198 -14.02 16.02 10.46
CA SER A 198 -12.74 15.32 10.32
C SER A 198 -12.53 14.80 8.89
N PHE A 199 -13.59 14.30 8.25
CA PHE A 199 -13.54 13.84 6.86
C PHE A 199 -13.80 14.97 5.84
N ALA A 200 -14.16 16.18 6.28
CA ALA A 200 -14.39 17.31 5.37
C ALA A 200 -13.10 17.71 4.62
N LYS A 201 -11.94 17.63 5.28
CA LYS A 201 -10.64 17.90 4.65
C LYS A 201 -10.37 16.93 3.49
N TYR A 202 -10.80 15.68 3.62
CA TYR A 202 -10.66 14.66 2.58
C TYR A 202 -11.31 15.06 1.26
N HIS A 203 -12.52 15.65 1.32
CA HIS A 203 -13.27 16.07 0.14
C HIS A 203 -12.62 17.22 -0.64
N ASN A 204 -11.73 17.97 0.00
CA ASN A 204 -11.03 19.10 -0.62
C ASN A 204 -9.71 18.68 -1.28
N TYR A 205 -9.27 17.43 -1.10
CA TYR A 205 -8.05 16.95 -1.71
C TYR A 205 -8.24 16.66 -3.20
N THR A 206 -7.19 16.94 -3.97
CA THR A 206 -7.10 16.46 -5.35
C THR A 206 -6.95 14.93 -5.37
N PRO A 207 -7.26 14.26 -6.50
CA PRO A 207 -7.04 12.82 -6.62
C PRO A 207 -5.60 12.37 -6.33
N SER A 208 -4.60 13.19 -6.70
CA SER A 208 -3.19 12.91 -6.40
C SER A 208 -2.88 13.02 -4.91
N GLN A 209 -3.46 14.00 -4.20
CA GLN A 209 -3.31 14.12 -2.74
C GLN A 209 -3.97 12.95 -2.01
N VAL A 210 -5.18 12.54 -2.42
CA VAL A 210 -5.84 11.34 -1.88
C VAL A 210 -4.97 10.09 -2.08
N THR A 211 -4.45 9.91 -3.29
CA THR A 211 -3.57 8.79 -3.63
C THR A 211 -2.30 8.80 -2.78
N CYS A 212 -1.64 9.95 -2.66
CA CYS A 212 -0.43 10.12 -1.87
C CYS A 212 -0.64 9.76 -0.39
N ARG A 213 -1.73 10.23 0.22
CA ARG A 213 -2.08 9.95 1.62
C ARG A 213 -2.42 8.48 1.85
N ALA A 214 -3.21 7.89 0.97
CA ALA A 214 -3.53 6.46 1.04
C ALA A 214 -2.26 5.59 0.92
N ILE A 215 -1.36 5.93 -0.01
CA ILE A 215 -0.07 5.24 -0.14
C ILE A 215 0.76 5.45 1.13
N THR A 216 0.85 6.67 1.66
CA THR A 216 1.62 6.95 2.89
C THR A 216 1.15 6.09 4.07
N SER A 217 -0.17 5.94 4.25
CA SER A 217 -0.74 5.06 5.27
C SER A 217 -0.41 3.57 5.03
N LEU A 218 -0.50 3.10 3.79
CA LEU A 218 -0.22 1.70 3.44
C LEU A 218 1.29 1.38 3.48
N ASP A 219 2.13 2.35 3.14
CA ASP A 219 3.58 2.27 3.25
C ASP A 219 4.00 2.16 4.72
N TYR A 220 3.31 2.80 5.68
CA TYR A 220 3.58 2.56 7.10
C TYR A 220 3.36 1.09 7.49
N LEU A 221 2.30 0.48 6.96
CA LEU A 221 2.03 -0.94 7.19
C LEU A 221 3.12 -1.84 6.57
N THR A 222 3.45 -1.65 5.30
CA THR A 222 4.35 -2.56 4.57
C THR A 222 5.83 -2.28 4.84
N ARG A 223 6.22 -1.02 4.99
CA ARG A 223 7.63 -0.61 5.16
C ARG A 223 8.09 -0.65 6.60
N PHE A 224 7.19 -0.56 7.58
CA PHE A 224 7.56 -0.54 9.00
C PHE A 224 6.91 -1.65 9.83
N VAL A 225 5.58 -1.67 9.87
CA VAL A 225 4.83 -2.56 10.77
C VAL A 225 5.04 -4.04 10.45
N MET A 226 4.98 -4.44 9.17
CA MET A 226 5.16 -5.85 8.77
C MET A 226 6.57 -6.37 9.09
N PRO A 227 7.66 -5.65 8.79
CA PRO A 227 8.98 -6.05 9.25
C PRO A 227 9.14 -6.10 10.78
N LEU A 228 8.53 -5.15 11.52
CA LEU A 228 8.51 -5.19 12.99
C LEU A 228 7.83 -6.46 13.50
N CYS A 229 6.63 -6.75 12.99
CA CYS A 229 5.88 -7.95 13.34
C CYS A 229 6.64 -9.23 12.97
N SER A 230 7.35 -9.23 11.83
CA SER A 230 8.21 -10.36 11.43
C SER A 230 9.33 -10.62 12.43
N ALA A 231 9.93 -9.56 12.99
CA ALA A 231 10.98 -9.71 14.01
C ALA A 231 10.45 -10.26 15.35
N MET A 232 9.15 -10.08 15.61
CA MET A 232 8.45 -10.55 16.80
C MET A 232 7.79 -11.92 16.62
N ALA A 233 7.64 -12.38 15.38
CA ALA A 233 6.96 -13.61 15.04
C ALA A 233 7.94 -14.76 14.81
N VAL A 234 7.39 -15.99 14.82
CA VAL A 234 8.15 -17.20 14.48
C VAL A 234 8.37 -17.32 12.96
N GLN A 235 7.45 -16.76 12.17
CA GLN A 235 7.45 -16.81 10.71
C GLN A 235 7.40 -15.39 10.13
N PRO A 236 7.94 -15.17 8.92
CA PRO A 236 7.84 -13.88 8.25
C PRO A 236 6.39 -13.44 8.05
N VAL A 237 6.13 -12.15 8.31
CA VAL A 237 4.81 -11.53 8.22
C VAL A 237 4.75 -10.63 6.99
N SER A 238 3.85 -10.93 6.07
CA SER A 238 3.65 -10.17 4.81
C SER A 238 2.20 -9.76 4.57
N LYS A 239 1.30 -10.07 5.52
CA LYS A 239 -0.13 -9.80 5.42
C LYS A 239 -0.67 -9.18 6.71
N ALA A 240 -1.86 -8.57 6.63
CA ALA A 240 -2.54 -7.95 7.75
C ALA A 240 -4.02 -8.35 7.84
N VAL A 241 -4.56 -8.36 9.06
CA VAL A 241 -5.99 -8.51 9.34
C VAL A 241 -6.57 -7.13 9.58
N TYR A 242 -7.77 -6.86 9.03
CA TYR A 242 -8.43 -5.57 9.13
C TYR A 242 -9.75 -5.73 9.90
N LEU A 243 -9.97 -4.88 10.89
CA LEU A 243 -11.23 -4.71 11.61
C LEU A 243 -11.85 -3.39 11.16
N VAL A 244 -12.96 -3.46 10.42
CA VAL A 244 -13.68 -2.29 9.91
C VAL A 244 -14.98 -2.18 10.69
N ASP A 245 -15.07 -1.21 11.59
CA ASP A 245 -16.29 -0.97 12.36
C ASP A 245 -17.26 -0.11 11.56
N ILE A 246 -18.49 -0.58 11.46
CA ILE A 246 -19.59 0.11 10.78
C ILE A 246 -20.81 0.33 11.69
N THR A 247 -20.65 0.20 13.02
CA THR A 247 -21.70 0.34 14.04
C THR A 247 -22.57 1.57 13.80
N TYR A 248 -21.94 2.71 13.54
CA TYR A 248 -22.62 4.01 13.39
C TYR A 248 -22.80 4.45 11.94
N VAL A 249 -22.53 3.56 10.97
CA VAL A 249 -22.66 3.92 9.55
C VAL A 249 -24.12 3.92 9.13
N SER A 250 -24.63 5.12 8.80
CA SER A 250 -25.97 5.28 8.23
C SER A 250 -26.02 4.82 6.76
N LEU A 251 -27.21 4.52 6.24
CA LEU A 251 -27.41 4.21 4.81
C LEU A 251 -26.88 5.31 3.88
N LYS A 252 -27.13 6.58 4.24
CA LYS A 252 -26.68 7.76 3.48
C LYS A 252 -25.15 7.84 3.49
N GLN A 253 -24.53 7.67 4.65
CA GLN A 253 -23.08 7.67 4.78
C GLN A 253 -22.45 6.53 3.97
N GLY A 254 -22.97 5.31 4.08
CA GLY A 254 -22.50 4.16 3.30
C GLY A 254 -22.54 4.41 1.79
N TRP A 255 -23.55 5.14 1.29
CA TRP A 255 -23.62 5.55 -0.12
C TRP A 255 -22.57 6.62 -0.47
N ASN A 256 -22.41 7.63 0.38
CA ASN A 256 -21.42 8.70 0.19
C ASN A 256 -19.98 8.17 0.20
N LEU A 257 -19.72 7.09 0.94
CA LEU A 257 -18.41 6.43 1.02
C LEU A 257 -18.02 5.63 -0.23
N ARG A 258 -18.89 5.53 -1.23
CA ARG A 258 -18.59 4.81 -2.47
C ARG A 258 -17.28 5.25 -3.13
N GLY A 259 -17.08 6.55 -3.29
CA GLY A 259 -15.89 7.10 -3.97
C GLY A 259 -14.60 6.79 -3.20
N TYR A 260 -14.65 6.94 -1.87
CA TYR A 260 -13.57 6.55 -0.97
C TYR A 260 -13.25 5.05 -1.11
N ALA A 261 -14.28 4.19 -1.00
CA ALA A 261 -14.11 2.74 -1.04
C ALA A 261 -13.53 2.28 -2.38
N GLN A 262 -14.01 2.83 -3.51
CA GLN A 262 -13.49 2.53 -4.84
C GLN A 262 -12.04 2.96 -4.99
N SER A 263 -11.70 4.17 -4.55
CA SER A 263 -10.34 4.70 -4.62
C SER A 263 -9.37 3.87 -3.78
N PHE A 264 -9.70 3.63 -2.51
CA PHE A 264 -8.82 2.91 -1.59
C PHE A 264 -8.67 1.43 -1.97
N THR A 265 -9.77 0.74 -2.28
CA THR A 265 -9.69 -0.69 -2.66
C THR A 265 -9.06 -0.90 -4.03
N GLY A 266 -9.23 0.04 -4.97
CA GLY A 266 -8.50 0.05 -6.24
C GLY A 266 -7.00 0.20 -6.02
N LEU A 267 -6.59 1.11 -5.14
CA LEU A 267 -5.18 1.28 -4.79
C LEU A 267 -4.60 0.04 -4.11
N LEU A 268 -5.33 -0.58 -3.18
CA LEU A 268 -4.93 -1.87 -2.58
C LEU A 268 -4.74 -2.95 -3.63
N ALA A 269 -5.70 -3.11 -4.55
CA ALA A 269 -5.64 -4.13 -5.58
C ALA A 269 -4.46 -3.91 -6.55
N THR A 270 -4.20 -2.67 -6.96
CA THR A 270 -3.13 -2.37 -7.93
C THR A 270 -1.76 -2.31 -7.28
N CYS A 271 -1.59 -1.56 -6.19
CA CYS A 271 -0.28 -1.25 -5.59
C CYS A 271 0.11 -2.17 -4.42
N TYR A 272 -0.86 -2.81 -3.76
CA TYR A 272 -0.63 -3.64 -2.57
C TYR A 272 -1.28 -5.02 -2.69
N PRO A 273 -1.07 -5.74 -3.80
CA PRO A 273 -1.61 -7.08 -3.95
C PRO A 273 -1.17 -7.97 -2.80
N GLU A 274 -2.04 -8.90 -2.39
CA GLU A 274 -1.75 -9.90 -1.35
C GLU A 274 -1.33 -9.35 0.03
N VAL A 275 -1.50 -8.04 0.32
CA VAL A 275 -1.28 -7.46 1.67
C VAL A 275 -2.41 -7.80 2.65
N VAL A 276 -3.64 -7.90 2.15
CA VAL A 276 -4.80 -8.21 2.98
C VAL A 276 -4.92 -9.71 3.15
N ASP A 277 -4.98 -10.19 4.40
CA ASP A 277 -5.33 -11.57 4.72
C ASP A 277 -6.85 -11.75 4.87
N LYS A 278 -7.45 -11.03 5.83
CA LYS A 278 -8.88 -11.05 6.12
C LYS A 278 -9.38 -9.67 6.52
N ILE A 279 -10.59 -9.32 6.10
CA ILE A 279 -11.28 -8.09 6.52
C ILE A 279 -12.55 -8.49 7.28
N TYR A 280 -12.60 -8.20 8.57
CA TYR A 280 -13.80 -8.35 9.39
C TYR A 280 -14.54 -7.02 9.43
N VAL A 281 -15.72 -6.98 8.81
CA VAL A 281 -16.63 -5.85 8.92
C VAL A 281 -17.51 -6.10 10.15
N VAL A 282 -17.18 -5.45 11.25
CA VAL A 282 -17.74 -5.75 12.58
C VAL A 282 -18.94 -4.87 12.90
N ASN A 283 -19.78 -5.37 13.81
CA ASN A 283 -21.00 -4.69 14.28
C ASN A 283 -21.92 -4.25 13.15
N ALA A 284 -22.03 -5.08 12.10
CA ALA A 284 -22.84 -4.77 10.93
C ALA A 284 -24.32 -4.61 11.31
N PRO A 285 -24.93 -3.42 11.07
CA PRO A 285 -26.35 -3.24 11.31
C PRO A 285 -27.19 -4.20 10.44
N PRO A 286 -28.40 -4.60 10.87
CA PRO A 286 -29.23 -5.54 10.09
C PRO A 286 -29.49 -5.11 8.64
N TYR A 287 -29.52 -3.80 8.37
CA TYR A 287 -29.70 -3.25 7.03
C TYR A 287 -28.44 -3.27 6.16
N PHE A 288 -27.24 -3.50 6.72
CA PHE A 288 -25.98 -3.42 6.00
C PHE A 288 -25.87 -4.45 4.87
N SER A 289 -26.53 -5.61 5.01
CA SER A 289 -26.64 -6.62 3.96
C SER A 289 -27.14 -6.04 2.62
N LYS A 290 -28.05 -5.06 2.66
CA LYS A 290 -28.55 -4.36 1.47
C LYS A 290 -27.48 -3.45 0.86
N ILE A 291 -26.74 -2.71 1.68
CA ILE A 291 -25.64 -1.85 1.23
C ILE A 291 -24.54 -2.71 0.59
N TRP A 292 -24.18 -3.81 1.24
CA TRP A 292 -23.15 -4.73 0.79
C TRP A 292 -23.45 -5.30 -0.61
N ALA A 293 -24.72 -5.58 -0.92
CA ALA A 293 -25.12 -6.07 -2.24
C ALA A 293 -24.73 -5.11 -3.38
N PHE A 294 -24.66 -3.80 -3.11
CA PHE A 294 -24.17 -2.79 -4.06
C PHE A 294 -22.64 -2.61 -3.97
N ILE A 295 -22.11 -2.49 -2.74
CA ILE A 295 -20.67 -2.25 -2.50
C ILE A 295 -19.81 -3.36 -3.08
N LYS A 296 -20.23 -4.63 -3.02
CA LYS A 296 -19.47 -5.75 -3.59
C LYS A 296 -19.16 -5.59 -5.09
N GLY A 297 -19.96 -4.83 -5.83
CA GLY A 297 -19.72 -4.54 -7.25
C GLY A 297 -18.72 -3.40 -7.48
N TRP A 298 -18.39 -2.64 -6.44
CA TRP A 298 -17.46 -1.52 -6.48
C TRP A 298 -16.05 -1.88 -5.99
N ILE A 299 -15.93 -2.97 -5.24
CA ILE A 299 -14.67 -3.47 -4.69
C ILE A 299 -14.09 -4.53 -5.62
N ASP A 300 -12.76 -4.59 -5.72
CA ASP A 300 -12.06 -5.65 -6.43
C ASP A 300 -12.50 -7.06 -5.95
N PRO A 301 -12.75 -8.03 -6.85
CA PRO A 301 -13.24 -9.36 -6.47
C PRO A 301 -12.33 -10.14 -5.52
N ASN A 302 -11.01 -9.98 -5.59
CA ASN A 302 -10.09 -10.67 -4.67
C ASN A 302 -10.20 -10.08 -3.27
N THR A 303 -10.35 -8.76 -3.17
CA THR A 303 -10.63 -8.09 -1.89
C THR A 303 -12.00 -8.51 -1.34
N ALA A 304 -13.05 -8.50 -2.17
CA ALA A 304 -14.41 -8.86 -1.76
C ALA A 304 -14.51 -10.28 -1.16
N LYS A 305 -13.73 -11.25 -1.66
CA LYS A 305 -13.65 -12.61 -1.11
C LYS A 305 -13.04 -12.69 0.30
N LYS A 306 -12.21 -11.71 0.66
CA LYS A 306 -11.54 -11.63 1.97
C LYS A 306 -12.44 -11.00 3.04
N LEU A 307 -13.55 -10.37 2.65
CA LEU A 307 -14.48 -9.73 3.59
C LEU A 307 -15.36 -10.78 4.31
N MET A 308 -15.56 -10.54 5.60
CA MET A 308 -16.52 -11.27 6.44
C MET A 308 -17.32 -10.26 7.23
N ILE A 309 -18.62 -10.21 6.98
CA ILE A 309 -19.53 -9.28 7.65
C ILE A 309 -20.08 -9.98 8.88
N LEU A 310 -19.92 -9.35 10.04
CA LEU A 310 -20.30 -9.89 11.33
C LEU A 310 -21.37 -9.00 11.99
N PRO A 311 -22.54 -9.55 12.36
CA PRO A 311 -23.45 -8.84 13.25
C PRO A 311 -22.82 -8.73 14.65
N PRO A 312 -23.27 -7.78 15.49
CA PRO A 312 -22.67 -7.54 16.81
C PRO A 312 -22.51 -8.80 17.68
N ALA A 313 -23.50 -9.70 17.67
CA ALA A 313 -23.50 -10.92 18.46
C ALA A 313 -22.38 -11.92 18.10
N ASP A 314 -21.88 -11.86 16.86
CA ASP A 314 -20.90 -12.82 16.34
C ASP A 314 -19.46 -12.29 16.34
N VAL A 315 -19.27 -11.01 16.68
CA VAL A 315 -17.96 -10.34 16.58
C VAL A 315 -16.94 -11.02 17.49
N LEU A 316 -17.17 -11.05 18.81
CA LEU A 316 -16.21 -11.57 19.77
C LEU A 316 -15.88 -13.04 19.51
N THR A 317 -16.93 -13.87 19.33
CA THR A 317 -16.78 -15.32 19.12
C THR A 317 -16.02 -15.64 17.83
N THR A 318 -16.16 -14.80 16.79
CA THR A 318 -15.42 -14.98 15.53
C THR A 318 -13.98 -14.50 15.65
N LEU A 319 -13.74 -13.31 16.21
CA LEU A 319 -12.41 -12.74 16.35
C LEU A 319 -11.52 -13.60 17.27
N SER A 320 -12.07 -14.11 18.38
CA SER A 320 -11.35 -14.92 19.36
C SER A 320 -10.76 -16.22 18.81
N LYS A 321 -11.25 -16.69 17.64
CA LYS A 321 -10.70 -17.86 16.94
C LYS A 321 -9.26 -17.62 16.48
N ARG A 322 -8.88 -16.37 16.21
CA ARG A 322 -7.56 -16.03 15.65
C ARG A 322 -6.82 -14.90 16.37
N ILE A 323 -7.52 -14.15 17.22
CA ILE A 323 -6.96 -13.04 17.99
C ILE A 323 -7.12 -13.39 19.47
N ASP A 324 -6.07 -13.19 20.27
CA ASP A 324 -6.15 -13.31 21.73
C ASP A 324 -7.04 -12.21 22.31
N ILE A 325 -7.75 -12.50 23.40
CA ILE A 325 -8.81 -11.61 23.90
C ILE A 325 -8.23 -10.26 24.39
N GLU A 326 -7.01 -10.27 24.92
CA GLU A 326 -6.18 -9.13 25.28
C GLU A 326 -5.83 -8.21 24.10
N HIS A 327 -5.91 -8.70 22.86
CA HIS A 327 -5.62 -7.96 21.64
C HIS A 327 -6.90 -7.50 20.92
N ILE A 328 -8.08 -7.90 21.39
CA ILE A 328 -9.37 -7.47 20.85
C ILE A 328 -9.83 -6.22 21.61
N PRO A 329 -10.18 -5.11 20.94
CA PRO A 329 -10.72 -3.92 21.59
C PRO A 329 -11.93 -4.19 22.50
N GLU A 330 -12.01 -3.51 23.64
CA GLU A 330 -13.13 -3.63 24.60
C GLU A 330 -14.51 -3.41 23.94
N ARG A 331 -14.60 -2.49 22.98
CA ARG A 331 -15.84 -2.24 22.20
C ARG A 331 -16.33 -3.45 21.36
N TYR A 332 -15.48 -4.45 21.18
CA TYR A 332 -15.81 -5.72 20.53
C TYR A 332 -15.90 -6.89 21.51
N GLY A 333 -15.93 -6.60 22.82
CA GLY A 333 -16.01 -7.58 23.90
C GLY A 333 -14.65 -8.18 24.32
N GLY A 334 -13.53 -7.61 23.88
CA GLY A 334 -12.20 -8.02 24.32
C GLY A 334 -11.68 -7.24 25.53
N GLN A 335 -10.36 -7.19 25.69
CA GLN A 335 -9.67 -6.54 26.83
C GLN A 335 -8.61 -5.50 26.40
N SER A 336 -8.41 -5.31 25.10
CA SER A 336 -7.48 -4.29 24.60
C SER A 336 -8.07 -2.89 24.80
N LYS A 337 -7.23 -2.01 25.37
CA LYS A 337 -7.49 -0.57 25.51
C LYS A 337 -7.04 0.24 24.29
N ALA A 338 -6.67 -0.41 23.19
CA ALA A 338 -6.25 0.29 21.98
C ALA A 338 -7.39 1.18 21.46
N GLU A 339 -7.13 2.49 21.40
CA GLU A 339 -8.06 3.47 20.85
C GLU A 339 -7.77 3.73 19.38
N VAL A 340 -8.84 3.95 18.61
CA VAL A 340 -8.75 4.25 17.17
C VAL A 340 -8.15 5.63 16.98
N GLY A 341 -7.13 5.73 16.13
CA GLY A 341 -6.55 7.02 15.75
C GLY A 341 -5.43 7.54 16.65
N LEU A 342 -4.99 6.76 17.64
CA LEU A 342 -3.82 7.07 18.47
C LEU A 342 -2.58 6.30 18.00
N VAL A 343 -1.41 6.74 18.49
CA VAL A 343 -0.16 5.99 18.34
C VAL A 343 -0.29 4.66 19.08
N PRO A 344 0.03 3.52 18.43
CA PRO A 344 -0.20 2.22 19.01
C PRO A 344 0.79 1.90 20.14
N LEU A 345 0.28 1.32 21.23
CA LEU A 345 1.08 0.65 22.25
C LEU A 345 1.46 -0.75 21.76
N VAL A 346 2.73 -1.13 21.87
CA VAL A 346 3.25 -2.36 21.29
C VAL A 346 3.88 -3.23 22.38
N ASP A 347 3.25 -4.35 22.70
CA ASP A 347 3.78 -5.30 23.68
C ASP A 347 5.11 -5.91 23.19
N GLY A 348 6.13 -5.88 24.05
CA GLY A 348 7.48 -6.42 23.75
C GLY A 348 8.38 -5.46 22.96
N LEU A 349 7.98 -4.20 22.76
CA LEU A 349 8.77 -3.21 22.02
C LEU A 349 10.12 -2.91 22.69
N LYS A 350 10.11 -2.74 24.01
CA LYS A 350 11.31 -2.45 24.81
C LYS A 350 12.35 -3.56 24.68
N ASP A 351 11.91 -4.81 24.78
CA ASP A 351 12.82 -5.96 24.68
C ASP A 351 13.42 -6.11 23.28
N LEU A 352 12.67 -5.71 22.24
CA LEU A 352 13.09 -5.84 20.85
C LEU A 352 13.96 -4.68 20.35
N MET A 353 13.58 -3.44 20.67
CA MET A 353 14.18 -2.21 20.13
C MET A 353 14.81 -1.32 21.19
N GLY A 354 14.62 -1.60 22.48
CA GLY A 354 15.11 -0.76 23.57
C GLY A 354 14.25 0.49 23.84
N THR A 355 13.13 0.66 23.15
CA THR A 355 12.19 1.79 23.35
C THR A 355 10.86 1.32 23.95
N GLU A 356 10.32 2.09 24.90
CA GLU A 356 9.03 1.82 25.54
C GLU A 356 7.86 2.07 24.60
N GLU A 357 7.95 3.14 23.79
CA GLU A 357 6.87 3.61 22.94
C GLU A 357 7.39 3.97 21.55
N LEU A 358 6.48 4.00 20.57
CA LEU A 358 6.74 4.54 19.25
C LEU A 358 6.43 6.05 19.27
N PRO A 359 7.21 6.88 18.55
CA PRO A 359 6.84 8.27 18.36
C PRO A 359 5.65 8.38 17.39
N ASP A 360 5.08 9.57 17.34
CA ASP A 360 4.18 9.98 16.27
C ASP A 360 4.88 9.98 14.89
N GLY A 361 4.09 10.07 13.82
CA GLY A 361 4.59 10.22 12.47
C GLY A 361 5.01 8.90 11.81
N PRO A 362 5.49 8.97 10.56
CA PRO A 362 5.96 7.81 9.83
C PRO A 362 7.28 7.30 10.40
N ILE A 363 7.45 5.98 10.34
CA ILE A 363 8.69 5.29 10.74
C ILE A 363 9.12 4.40 9.58
N LYS A 364 10.41 4.30 9.32
CA LYS A 364 10.97 3.40 8.31
C LYS A 364 12.16 2.65 8.86
N TRP A 365 12.60 1.62 8.15
CA TRP A 365 13.83 0.92 8.47
C TRP A 365 14.99 1.43 7.62
N THR A 366 16.16 1.52 8.25
CA THR A 366 17.44 1.64 7.57
C THR A 366 18.29 0.41 7.87
N MET A 367 19.25 0.12 7.00
CA MET A 367 20.22 -0.95 7.14
C MET A 367 21.62 -0.33 7.10
N ASP A 368 22.40 -0.53 8.17
CA ASP A 368 23.81 -0.13 8.22
C ASP A 368 24.64 -1.25 8.85
N GLN A 369 25.68 -1.68 8.14
CA GLN A 369 26.59 -2.76 8.57
C GLN A 369 25.89 -4.04 9.07
N GLY A 370 24.72 -4.38 8.50
CA GLY A 370 23.92 -5.55 8.88
C GLY A 370 23.00 -5.34 10.08
N ASN A 371 22.99 -4.14 10.69
CA ASN A 371 22.04 -3.75 11.71
C ASN A 371 20.85 -3.02 11.09
N ARG A 372 19.64 -3.45 11.47
CA ARG A 372 18.40 -2.86 10.99
C ARG A 372 17.88 -1.86 12.03
N THR A 373 17.79 -0.58 11.69
CA THR A 373 17.45 0.50 12.63
C THR A 373 16.12 1.16 12.27
N ALA A 374 15.22 1.29 13.24
CA ALA A 374 13.98 2.06 13.06
C ALA A 374 14.30 3.54 13.12
N VAL A 375 13.80 4.30 12.15
CA VAL A 375 14.02 5.75 12.03
C VAL A 375 12.67 6.45 11.85
N ALA A 376 12.30 7.29 12.80
CA ALA A 376 11.16 8.18 12.68
C ALA A 376 11.48 9.33 11.72
N VAL A 377 10.56 9.60 10.81
CA VAL A 377 10.64 10.64 9.78
C VAL A 377 9.39 11.54 9.82
N GLY A 378 9.17 12.33 8.77
CA GLY A 378 8.12 13.34 8.69
C GLY A 378 8.65 14.73 8.98
N ALA A 379 7.78 15.72 8.95
CA ALA A 379 8.11 17.10 9.23
C ALA A 379 7.25 17.66 10.36
N ARG A 380 7.80 18.58 11.15
CA ARG A 380 7.06 19.41 12.11
C ARG A 380 7.42 20.86 11.88
N ALA A 381 6.41 21.71 11.68
CA ALA A 381 6.61 23.13 11.38
C ALA A 381 7.57 23.39 10.19
N GLY A 382 7.60 22.49 9.20
CA GLY A 382 8.46 22.57 8.02
C GLY A 382 9.88 22.00 8.18
N GLU A 383 10.28 21.60 9.39
CA GLU A 383 11.56 20.95 9.65
C GLU A 383 11.43 19.43 9.56
N VAL A 384 12.24 18.79 8.71
CA VAL A 384 12.24 17.34 8.53
C VAL A 384 12.96 16.65 9.69
N ARG A 385 12.29 15.70 10.34
CA ARG A 385 12.84 14.85 11.39
C ARG A 385 13.55 13.63 10.80
N LYS A 386 14.65 13.22 11.43
CA LYS A 386 15.28 11.92 11.25
C LYS A 386 15.82 11.45 12.59
N GLU A 387 15.06 10.64 13.30
CA GLU A 387 15.36 10.21 14.66
C GLU A 387 15.46 8.68 14.74
N SER A 388 16.57 8.15 15.25
CA SER A 388 16.76 6.71 15.43
C SER A 388 16.10 6.24 16.73
N LEU A 389 15.26 5.21 16.64
CA LEU A 389 14.44 4.70 17.76
C LEU A 389 15.02 3.45 18.42
N GLY A 390 15.86 2.71 17.70
CA GLY A 390 16.41 1.44 18.14
C GLY A 390 16.77 0.53 16.97
N SER A 391 17.66 -0.43 17.22
CA SER A 391 18.10 -1.39 16.21
C SER A 391 17.68 -2.80 16.60
N ILE A 392 17.20 -3.54 15.62
CA ILE A 392 16.99 -4.98 15.73
C ILE A 392 18.21 -5.63 15.11
N GLY A 393 18.92 -6.45 15.88
CA GLY A 393 19.95 -7.32 15.33
C GLY A 393 19.28 -8.24 14.30
N VAL A 394 19.74 -8.23 13.05
CA VAL A 394 19.29 -9.24 12.09
C VAL A 394 19.71 -10.58 12.67
N LYS A 395 18.77 -11.36 13.21
CA LYS A 395 19.06 -12.73 13.62
C LYS A 395 19.69 -13.38 12.41
N SER A 396 20.97 -13.74 12.52
CA SER A 396 21.61 -14.65 11.57
C SER A 396 20.89 -15.97 11.75
N THR A 397 19.80 -16.18 11.00
CA THR A 397 19.06 -17.42 11.05
C THR A 397 19.93 -18.48 10.37
N LEU A 398 20.35 -19.46 11.18
CA LEU A 398 21.19 -20.62 10.83
C LEU A 398 20.59 -21.47 9.71
#